data_AF-A0A9X5E6A0-F1
#
_entry.id   AF-A0A9X5E6A0-F1
#
_cell.length_a   1.000
_cell.length_b   1.000
_cell.length_c   1.000
_cell.angle_alpha   90.00
_cell.angle_beta   90.00
_cell.angle_gamma   90.00
#
_symmetry.space_group_name_H-M   'P 1'
#
loop_
_entity.id
_entity.type
_entity.pdbx_description
1 polymer ?
#
loop_
_entity_poly.entity_id
_entity_poly.type
_entity_poly.pdbx_seq_one_letter_code
_entity_poly.pdbx_strand_id
1 'polypeptide(L)'
;MNFTTNKLRQQGTICNPIFIIGFSTDIEKATQLLVPENHYRIIGYLPIYVLKNRGIEKVVEEITTSGAAEVFVCSWHKIEQRMFLYWKLRNNGITLNILPLSLEEIVEEKTGTFLSLKSGVPFFKLSPPLIAGLDFWIKRCFDFCLAILIVLFLSPLYLAIALLIELDSPGPVFYQQTRVGLHGKRFNVWKFRTMVNNADLKGRHTPQIPNGIKI
;
A
#
# COMPACT_ATOMS: atom_id res chain seq x y z
N MET A 1 5.89 12.99 23.53
CA MET A 1 5.57 11.55 23.37
C MET A 1 6.11 10.86 24.62
N ASN A 2 5.26 10.63 25.62
CA ASN A 2 5.68 10.43 27.01
C ASN A 2 6.17 8.99 27.27
N PHE A 3 7.38 8.87 27.83
CA PHE A 3 8.07 7.61 28.13
C PHE A 3 7.28 6.73 29.14
N THR A 4 6.49 7.37 30.00
CA THR A 4 5.68 6.73 31.05
C THR A 4 4.55 5.85 30.52
N THR A 5 3.93 6.21 29.39
CA THR A 5 2.84 5.41 28.81
C THR A 5 3.33 4.09 28.20
N ASN A 6 4.60 4.02 27.79
CA ASN A 6 5.16 2.79 27.19
C ASN A 6 5.47 1.73 28.26
N LYS A 7 5.87 2.16 29.47
CA LYS A 7 6.19 1.25 30.57
C LYS A 7 4.93 0.59 31.16
N LEU A 8 3.84 1.34 31.26
CA LEU A 8 2.52 0.81 31.67
C LEU A 8 1.90 -0.10 30.59
N ARG A 9 2.16 0.16 29.30
CA ARG A 9 1.74 -0.71 28.19
C ARG A 9 2.41 -2.09 28.18
N GLN A 10 3.65 -2.19 28.67
CA GLN A 10 4.36 -3.47 28.78
C GLN A 10 3.95 -4.30 30.01
N GLN A 11 3.21 -3.73 30.95
CA GLN A 11 2.81 -4.37 32.22
C GLN A 11 1.41 -5.03 32.17
N GLY A 12 0.81 -5.17 30.99
CA GLY A 12 -0.43 -5.95 30.81
C GLY A 12 -1.71 -5.35 31.41
N THR A 13 -1.69 -4.09 31.84
CA THR A 13 -2.85 -3.45 32.49
C THR A 13 -3.80 -2.74 31.53
N ILE A 14 -3.44 -2.62 30.24
CA ILE A 14 -4.23 -1.89 29.23
C ILE A 14 -4.58 -2.84 28.08
N CYS A 15 -5.86 -3.19 27.96
CA CYS A 15 -6.39 -3.92 26.81
C CYS A 15 -6.53 -2.96 25.62
N ASN A 16 -5.76 -3.17 24.56
CA ASN A 16 -5.88 -2.34 23.37
C ASN A 16 -7.11 -2.78 22.55
N PRO A 17 -8.02 -1.87 22.20
CA PRO A 17 -9.13 -2.17 21.31
C PRO A 17 -8.60 -2.38 19.89
N ILE A 18 -8.82 -3.59 19.35
CA ILE A 18 -8.29 -4.00 18.05
C ILE A 18 -9.40 -4.32 17.06
N PHE A 19 -9.08 -4.10 15.79
CA PHE A 19 -9.91 -4.48 14.66
C PHE A 19 -9.14 -5.44 13.76
N ILE A 20 -9.75 -6.53 13.27
CA ILE A 20 -9.06 -7.52 12.43
C ILE A 20 -9.58 -7.44 10.99
N ILE A 21 -8.68 -7.37 10.02
CA ILE A 21 -8.97 -7.41 8.59
C ILE A 21 -8.36 -8.67 7.99
N GLY A 22 -9.14 -9.51 7.32
CA GLY A 22 -8.63 -10.79 6.78
C GLY A 22 -9.68 -11.59 6.01
N PHE A 23 -9.33 -12.80 5.58
CA PHE A 23 -10.34 -13.80 5.17
C PHE A 23 -10.95 -14.45 6.42
N SER A 24 -12.13 -15.08 6.30
CA SER A 24 -12.80 -15.70 7.45
C SER A 24 -11.90 -16.72 8.16
N THR A 25 -11.19 -17.56 7.41
CA THR A 25 -10.22 -18.54 7.94
C THR A 25 -9.04 -17.90 8.66
N ASP A 26 -8.59 -16.74 8.18
CA ASP A 26 -7.45 -16.02 8.73
C ASP A 26 -7.85 -15.29 10.01
N ILE A 27 -9.05 -14.73 10.04
CA ILE A 27 -9.62 -14.06 11.22
C ILE A 27 -9.77 -15.05 12.38
N GLU A 28 -10.21 -16.28 12.12
CA GLU A 28 -10.31 -17.32 13.14
C GLU A 28 -8.93 -17.65 13.74
N LYS A 29 -7.92 -17.89 12.90
CA LYS A 29 -6.55 -18.14 13.35
C LYS A 29 -5.96 -16.95 14.12
N ALA A 30 -6.17 -15.74 13.63
CA ALA A 30 -5.72 -14.52 14.29
C ALA A 30 -6.37 -14.35 15.66
N THR A 31 -7.67 -14.67 15.78
CA THR A 31 -8.41 -14.62 17.05
C THR A 31 -7.84 -15.63 18.04
N GLN A 32 -7.54 -16.86 17.61
CA GLN A 32 -6.92 -17.88 18.46
C GLN A 32 -5.53 -17.47 18.96
N LEU A 33 -4.76 -16.69 18.18
CA LEU A 33 -3.45 -16.21 18.59
C LEU A 33 -3.51 -14.97 19.50
N LEU A 34 -4.48 -14.07 19.28
CA LEU A 34 -4.52 -12.76 19.95
C LEU A 34 -5.34 -12.75 21.26
N VAL A 35 -6.37 -13.60 21.37
CA VAL A 35 -7.24 -13.66 22.55
C VAL A 35 -6.53 -14.21 23.81
N PRO A 36 -5.69 -15.27 23.73
CA PRO A 36 -5.05 -15.84 24.92
C PRO A 36 -4.11 -14.87 25.66
N GLU A 37 -3.59 -13.88 24.95
CA GLU A 37 -2.57 -12.97 25.48
C GLU A 37 -3.15 -11.93 26.45
N ASN A 38 -4.47 -11.80 26.61
CA ASN A 38 -5.13 -10.87 27.57
C ASN A 38 -4.78 -9.36 27.40
N HIS A 39 -4.02 -8.99 26.37
CA HIS A 39 -3.59 -7.62 26.06
C HIS A 39 -4.46 -6.95 24.98
N TYR A 40 -5.33 -7.71 24.31
CA TYR A 40 -6.11 -7.24 23.16
C TYR A 40 -7.61 -7.49 23.39
N ARG A 41 -8.43 -6.51 23.02
CA ARG A 41 -9.89 -6.62 22.98
C ARG A 41 -10.37 -6.44 21.55
N ILE A 42 -10.92 -7.49 20.95
CA ILE A 42 -11.44 -7.44 19.58
C ILE A 42 -12.77 -6.68 19.59
N ILE A 43 -12.83 -5.56 18.85
CA ILE A 43 -14.04 -4.74 18.66
C ILE A 43 -14.80 -5.15 17.40
N GLY A 44 -14.09 -5.62 16.37
CA GLY A 44 -14.72 -6.00 15.11
C GLY A 44 -13.80 -6.72 14.14
N TYR A 45 -14.42 -7.30 13.11
CA TYR A 45 -13.78 -7.98 12.01
C TYR A 45 -14.29 -7.44 10.67
N LEU A 46 -13.41 -7.38 9.67
CA LEU A 46 -13.76 -6.96 8.32
C LEU A 46 -13.13 -7.89 7.28
N PRO A 47 -13.96 -8.52 6.45
CA PRO A 47 -13.46 -9.31 5.33
C PRO A 47 -12.74 -8.46 4.27
N ILE A 48 -11.64 -8.95 3.71
CA ILE A 48 -10.85 -8.22 2.69
C ILE A 48 -11.69 -7.77 1.49
N TYR A 49 -12.68 -8.55 1.04
CA TYR A 49 -13.51 -8.19 -0.10
C TYR A 49 -14.36 -6.91 0.14
N VAL A 50 -14.63 -6.55 1.39
CA VAL A 50 -15.38 -5.34 1.74
C VAL A 50 -14.57 -4.08 1.41
N LEU A 51 -13.23 -4.14 1.52
CA LEU A 51 -12.34 -3.04 1.10
C LEU A 51 -12.50 -2.72 -0.38
N LYS A 52 -12.72 -3.76 -1.21
CA LYS A 52 -12.94 -3.61 -2.66
C LYS A 52 -14.32 -3.06 -2.97
N ASN A 53 -15.36 -3.53 -2.27
CA ASN A 53 -16.75 -3.20 -2.59
C ASN A 53 -17.20 -1.83 -2.03
N ARG A 54 -16.82 -1.50 -0.79
CA ARG A 54 -17.23 -0.24 -0.13
C ARG A 54 -16.22 0.90 -0.30
N GLY A 55 -14.98 0.58 -0.68
CA GLY A 55 -13.88 1.52 -0.74
C GLY A 55 -13.20 1.73 0.63
N ILE A 56 -11.89 1.97 0.60
CA ILE A 56 -11.05 2.07 1.80
C ILE A 56 -11.46 3.21 2.71
N GLU A 57 -11.95 4.32 2.16
CA GLU A 57 -12.23 5.54 2.96
C GLU A 57 -13.38 5.32 3.95
N LYS A 58 -14.50 4.75 3.49
CA LYS A 58 -15.65 4.43 4.34
C LYS A 58 -15.31 3.39 5.40
N VAL A 59 -14.50 2.41 5.03
CA VAL A 59 -14.02 1.38 5.98
C VAL A 59 -13.16 2.00 7.07
N VAL A 60 -12.25 2.90 6.73
CA VAL A 60 -11.39 3.56 7.72
C VAL A 60 -12.22 4.42 8.67
N GLU A 61 -13.25 5.10 8.17
CA GLU A 61 -14.19 5.87 8.98
C GLU A 61 -14.98 4.97 9.96
N GLU A 62 -15.44 3.80 9.50
CA GLU A 62 -16.10 2.79 10.33
C GLU A 62 -15.18 2.27 11.45
N ILE A 63 -13.94 1.92 11.11
CA ILE A 63 -12.93 1.47 12.08
C ILE A 63 -12.63 2.58 13.10
N THR A 64 -12.53 3.83 12.65
CA THR A 64 -12.29 4.98 13.54
C THR A 64 -13.46 5.19 14.49
N THR A 65 -14.70 5.11 13.98
CA THR A 65 -15.94 5.26 14.78
C THR A 65 -16.10 4.13 15.80
N SER A 66 -15.61 2.92 15.47
CA SER A 66 -15.62 1.79 16.42
C SER A 66 -14.70 1.98 17.64
N GLY A 67 -13.81 2.98 17.62
CA GLY A 67 -12.85 3.23 18.71
C GLY A 67 -11.65 2.30 18.69
N ALA A 68 -11.37 1.63 17.57
CA ALA A 68 -10.20 0.77 17.43
C ALA A 68 -8.90 1.60 17.45
N ALA A 69 -7.97 1.22 18.32
CA ALA A 69 -6.66 1.85 18.42
C ALA A 69 -5.64 1.20 17.47
N GLU A 70 -5.80 -0.09 17.20
CA GLU A 70 -4.92 -0.86 16.33
C GLU A 70 -5.72 -1.74 15.37
N VAL A 71 -5.18 -1.95 14.17
CA VAL A 71 -5.75 -2.84 13.15
C VAL A 71 -4.74 -3.93 12.85
N PHE A 72 -5.17 -5.18 12.97
CA PHE A 72 -4.41 -6.33 12.53
C PHE A 72 -4.87 -6.75 11.14
N VAL A 73 -3.95 -6.79 10.18
CA VAL A 73 -4.23 -7.21 8.81
C VAL A 73 -3.58 -8.56 8.55
N CYS A 74 -4.41 -9.54 8.22
CA CYS A 74 -4.02 -10.84 7.73
C CYS A 74 -3.98 -10.80 6.19
N SER A 75 -3.19 -11.66 5.53
CA SER A 75 -3.15 -11.70 4.06
C SER A 75 -2.80 -10.32 3.43
N TRP A 76 -1.87 -9.57 4.03
CA TRP A 76 -1.48 -8.20 3.61
C TRP A 76 -1.16 -8.10 2.12
N HIS A 77 -0.56 -9.16 1.54
CA HIS A 77 -0.17 -9.16 0.13
C HIS A 77 -1.36 -9.12 -0.84
N LYS A 78 -2.54 -9.59 -0.42
CA LYS A 78 -3.74 -9.72 -1.26
C LYS A 78 -4.54 -8.43 -1.40
N ILE A 79 -4.18 -7.39 -0.64
CA ILE A 79 -4.85 -6.09 -0.68
C ILE A 79 -4.20 -5.23 -1.78
N GLU A 80 -4.92 -4.94 -2.87
CA GLU A 80 -4.39 -4.14 -4.00
C GLU A 80 -3.90 -2.75 -3.56
N GLN A 81 -4.70 -2.04 -2.76
CA GLN A 81 -4.43 -0.69 -2.29
C GLN A 81 -3.85 -0.66 -0.86
N ARG A 82 -3.06 -1.68 -0.50
CA ARG A 82 -2.54 -1.89 0.88
C ARG A 82 -1.83 -0.68 1.46
N MET A 83 -0.96 -0.03 0.67
CA MET A 83 -0.23 1.15 1.16
C MET A 83 -1.17 2.34 1.41
N PHE A 84 -2.20 2.51 0.58
CA PHE A 84 -3.22 3.55 0.78
C PHE A 84 -4.04 3.31 2.05
N LEU A 85 -4.42 2.06 2.32
CA LEU A 85 -5.06 1.66 3.58
C LEU A 85 -4.17 1.97 4.78
N TYR A 86 -2.88 1.60 4.75
CA TYR A 86 -1.90 1.91 5.80
C TYR A 86 -1.84 3.42 6.08
N TRP A 87 -1.69 4.23 5.04
CA TRP A 87 -1.60 5.69 5.16
C TRP A 87 -2.87 6.30 5.77
N LYS A 88 -4.05 5.85 5.33
CA LYS A 88 -5.32 6.37 5.85
C LYS A 88 -5.54 6.00 7.31
N LEU A 89 -5.26 4.77 7.71
CA LEU A 89 -5.34 4.35 9.11
C LEU A 89 -4.35 5.16 9.96
N ARG A 90 -3.10 5.28 9.50
CA ARG A 90 -2.06 6.04 10.21
C ARG A 90 -2.42 7.51 10.38
N ASN A 91 -2.99 8.17 9.36
CA ASN A 91 -3.42 9.57 9.45
C ASN A 91 -4.57 9.77 10.46
N ASN A 92 -5.36 8.74 10.73
CA ASN A 92 -6.39 8.75 11.78
C ASN A 92 -5.85 8.29 13.14
N GLY A 93 -4.54 8.17 13.31
CA GLY A 93 -3.90 7.74 14.56
C GLY A 93 -4.00 6.23 14.84
N ILE A 94 -4.49 5.45 13.89
CA ILE A 94 -4.68 4.00 14.03
C ILE A 94 -3.42 3.28 13.55
N THR A 95 -2.86 2.43 14.41
CA THR A 95 -1.66 1.65 14.06
C THR A 95 -2.05 0.39 13.31
N LEU A 96 -1.45 0.18 12.13
CA LEU A 96 -1.64 -1.05 11.36
C LEU A 96 -0.49 -2.01 11.64
N ASN A 97 -0.83 -3.21 12.12
CA ASN A 97 0.08 -4.34 12.31
C ASN A 97 -0.27 -5.44 11.29
N ILE A 98 0.74 -6.01 10.65
CA ILE A 98 0.52 -7.16 9.75
C ILE A 98 0.75 -8.43 10.57
N LEU A 99 -0.23 -9.33 10.57
CA LEU A 99 -0.12 -10.61 11.25
C LEU A 99 0.25 -11.69 10.23
N PRO A 100 1.48 -12.23 10.27
CA PRO A 100 1.83 -13.38 9.43
C PRO A 100 1.20 -14.64 10.01
N LEU A 101 0.23 -15.20 9.29
CA LEU A 101 -0.46 -16.44 9.69
C LEU A 101 0.08 -17.68 9.00
N SER A 102 0.93 -17.51 7.98
CA SER A 102 1.61 -18.61 7.29
C SER A 102 3.12 -18.38 7.21
N LEU A 103 3.89 -19.48 7.14
CA LEU A 103 5.35 -19.42 6.95
C LEU A 103 5.72 -18.79 5.60
N GLU A 104 4.88 -18.96 4.57
CA GLU A 104 5.04 -18.32 3.27
C GLU A 104 5.01 -16.80 3.39
N GLU A 105 4.10 -16.24 4.19
CA GLU A 105 4.03 -14.78 4.43
C GLU A 105 5.28 -14.24 5.13
N ILE A 106 5.92 -15.05 5.98
CA ILE A 106 7.16 -14.65 6.67
C ILE A 106 8.34 -14.64 5.69
N VAL A 107 8.43 -15.64 4.80
CA VAL A 107 9.53 -15.80 3.85
C VAL A 107 9.41 -14.85 2.64
N GLU A 108 8.18 -14.55 2.21
CA GLU A 108 7.94 -13.66 1.06
C GLU A 108 8.02 -12.17 1.40
N GLU A 109 8.15 -11.81 2.69
CA GLU A 109 8.09 -10.41 3.07
C GLU A 109 9.36 -9.63 2.70
N LYS A 110 9.32 -8.97 1.54
CA LYS A 110 10.40 -8.11 1.01
C LYS A 110 10.20 -6.62 1.32
N THR A 111 9.24 -6.26 2.18
CA THR A 111 8.69 -4.89 2.27
C THR A 111 9.28 -4.02 3.37
N GLY A 112 10.59 -4.07 3.66
CA GLY A 112 11.22 -3.15 4.64
C GLY A 112 10.51 -3.12 6.01
N THR A 113 9.79 -4.20 6.32
CA THR A 113 9.01 -4.39 7.52
C THR A 113 9.90 -5.07 8.54
N PHE A 114 9.75 -4.71 9.82
CA PHE A 114 10.52 -5.33 10.89
C PHE A 114 9.62 -6.30 11.65
N LEU A 115 10.08 -7.54 11.84
CA LEU A 115 9.46 -8.47 12.78
C LEU A 115 9.56 -7.87 14.17
N SER A 116 8.41 -7.71 14.81
CA SER A 116 8.30 -7.24 16.18
C SER A 116 7.45 -8.24 16.96
N LEU A 117 7.85 -8.46 18.21
CA LEU A 117 7.12 -9.26 19.18
C LEU A 117 6.48 -8.32 20.20
N LYS A 118 5.19 -8.49 20.43
CA LYS A 118 4.36 -7.72 21.38
C LYS A 118 3.34 -8.69 21.92
N SER A 119 3.42 -8.93 23.22
CA SER A 119 2.56 -9.89 23.91
C SER A 119 2.62 -11.27 23.24
N GLY A 120 3.83 -11.86 23.13
CA GLY A 120 4.01 -13.23 22.60
C GLY A 120 3.75 -13.43 21.10
N VAL A 121 3.06 -12.51 20.43
CA VAL A 121 2.63 -12.66 19.03
C VAL A 121 3.60 -11.94 18.08
N PRO A 122 4.10 -12.62 17.04
CA PRO A 122 4.90 -11.99 16.00
C PRO A 122 4.00 -11.17 15.07
N PHE A 123 4.37 -9.93 14.80
CA PHE A 123 3.74 -9.12 13.74
C PHE A 123 4.80 -8.29 13.04
N PHE A 124 4.50 -7.94 11.81
CA PHE A 124 5.34 -7.07 11.01
C PHE A 124 4.88 -5.62 11.19
N LYS A 125 5.83 -4.77 11.59
CA LYS A 125 5.60 -3.33 11.74
C LYS A 125 6.10 -2.59 10.50
N LEU A 126 5.16 -1.97 9.77
CA LEU A 126 5.47 -1.08 8.66
C LEU A 126 6.11 0.20 9.19
N SER A 127 7.40 0.37 8.88
CA SER A 127 8.08 1.63 9.12
C SER A 127 7.48 2.69 8.20
N PRO A 128 6.98 3.80 8.74
CA PRO A 128 6.48 4.86 7.89
C PRO A 128 7.62 5.44 7.06
N PRO A 129 7.38 5.81 5.79
CA PRO A 129 8.38 6.56 5.05
C PRO A 129 8.63 7.88 5.78
N LEU A 130 9.91 8.15 6.06
CA LEU A 130 10.40 9.13 7.03
C LEU A 130 10.23 10.60 6.62
N ILE A 131 9.47 10.90 5.58
CA ILE A 131 9.33 12.27 5.06
C ILE A 131 7.93 12.79 5.42
N ALA A 132 7.85 13.55 6.51
CA ALA A 132 6.61 14.16 7.00
C ALA A 132 6.84 15.64 7.34
N GLY A 133 5.79 16.47 7.24
CA GLY A 133 5.85 17.87 7.62
C GLY A 133 6.73 18.73 6.70
N LEU A 134 7.68 19.47 7.28
CA LEU A 134 8.55 20.40 6.54
C LEU A 134 9.51 19.69 5.58
N ASP A 135 10.02 18.52 5.95
CA ASP A 135 10.93 17.74 5.11
C ASP A 135 10.29 17.34 3.78
N PHE A 136 8.97 17.10 3.80
CA PHE A 136 8.20 16.83 2.59
C PHE A 136 8.19 18.02 1.65
N TRP A 137 7.92 19.21 2.18
CA TRP A 137 7.88 20.44 1.38
C TRP A 137 9.26 20.81 0.83
N ILE A 138 10.32 20.66 1.62
CA ILE A 138 11.69 20.90 1.18
C ILE A 138 12.05 19.96 0.02
N LYS A 139 11.80 18.65 0.19
CA LYS A 139 12.02 17.66 -0.87
C LYS A 139 11.21 17.99 -2.12
N ARG A 140 9.95 18.42 -1.95
CA ARG A 140 9.06 18.75 -3.06
C ARG A 140 9.54 19.96 -3.85
N CYS A 141 9.98 21.02 -3.17
CA CYS A 141 10.56 22.19 -3.81
C CYS A 141 11.87 21.83 -4.53
N PHE A 142 12.75 21.08 -3.87
CA PHE A 142 14.00 20.60 -4.46
C PHE A 142 13.76 19.80 -5.75
N ASP A 143 12.85 18.82 -5.70
CA ASP A 143 12.50 18.00 -6.87
C ASP A 143 11.95 18.82 -8.03
N PHE A 144 11.14 19.84 -7.73
CA PHE A 144 10.55 20.69 -8.75
C PHE A 144 11.60 21.60 -9.41
N CYS A 145 12.45 22.26 -8.61
CA CYS A 145 13.52 23.09 -9.13
C CYS A 145 14.53 22.28 -9.95
N LEU A 146 14.93 21.10 -9.45
CA LEU A 146 15.86 20.23 -10.13
C LEU A 146 15.27 19.67 -11.43
N ALA A 147 13.99 19.28 -11.43
CA ALA A 147 13.31 18.81 -12.63
C ALA A 147 13.26 19.89 -13.73
N ILE A 148 12.95 21.14 -13.39
CA ILE A 148 12.94 22.25 -14.35
C ILE A 148 14.34 22.47 -14.94
N LEU A 149 15.37 22.50 -14.08
CA LEU A 149 16.74 22.71 -14.53
C LEU A 149 17.20 21.62 -15.50
N ILE A 150 16.94 20.36 -15.16
CA ILE A 150 17.25 19.19 -16.00
C ILE A 150 16.49 19.28 -17.33
N VAL A 151 15.19 19.59 -17.31
CA VAL A 151 14.39 19.68 -18.54
C VAL A 151 14.87 20.80 -19.46
N LEU A 152 15.24 21.96 -18.91
CA LEU A 152 15.79 23.06 -19.72
C LEU A 152 17.14 22.68 -20.34
N PHE A 153 18.03 22.08 -19.56
CA PHE A 153 19.36 21.68 -20.01
C PHE A 153 19.31 20.55 -21.07
N LEU A 154 18.40 19.59 -20.89
CA LEU A 154 18.22 18.46 -21.82
C LEU A 154 17.20 18.74 -22.93
N SER A 155 16.55 19.90 -22.96
CA SER A 155 15.56 20.25 -23.99
C SER A 155 16.05 20.08 -25.43
N PRO A 156 17.29 20.48 -25.85
CA PRO A 156 17.74 20.25 -27.21
C PRO A 156 17.88 18.76 -27.55
N LEU A 157 18.32 17.94 -26.58
CA LEU A 157 18.42 16.49 -26.75
C LEU A 157 17.05 15.84 -26.87
N TYR A 158 16.10 16.23 -26.02
CA TYR A 158 14.72 15.73 -26.08
C TYR A 158 14.02 16.09 -27.40
N LEU A 159 14.29 17.27 -27.94
CA LEU A 159 13.77 17.69 -29.25
C LEU A 159 14.39 16.86 -30.38
N ALA A 160 15.69 16.59 -30.34
CA ALA A 160 16.34 15.71 -31.31
C ALA A 160 15.76 14.28 -31.28
N ILE A 161 15.55 13.72 -30.09
CA ILE A 161 14.91 12.39 -29.93
C ILE A 161 13.48 12.41 -30.46
N ALA A 162 12.72 13.47 -30.18
CA ALA A 162 11.34 13.60 -30.67
C ALA A 162 11.26 13.59 -32.19
N LEU A 163 12.16 14.31 -32.88
CA LEU A 163 12.25 14.31 -34.33
C LEU A 163 12.61 12.93 -34.90
N LEU A 164 13.58 12.23 -34.28
CA LEU A 164 13.96 10.87 -34.71
C LEU A 164 12.79 9.89 -34.61
N ILE A 165 11.99 9.98 -33.55
CA ILE A 165 10.82 9.10 -33.35
C ILE A 165 9.72 9.38 -34.39
N GLU A 166 9.49 10.66 -34.73
CA GLU A 166 8.50 11.06 -35.73
C GLU A 166 8.90 10.60 -37.14
N LEU A 167 10.21 10.64 -37.45
CA LEU A 167 10.76 10.17 -38.73
C LEU A 167 10.75 8.64 -38.85
N ASP A 168 10.93 7.92 -37.74
CA ASP A 168 10.98 6.45 -37.72
C ASP A 168 9.60 5.80 -37.94
N SER A 169 8.52 6.37 -37.37
CA SER A 169 7.17 5.84 -37.57
C SER A 169 6.05 6.87 -37.36
N PRO A 170 4.94 6.79 -38.13
CA PRO A 170 3.82 7.72 -37.99
C PRO A 170 3.09 7.54 -36.66
N GLY A 171 2.89 8.64 -35.92
CA GLY A 171 2.08 8.69 -34.70
C GLY A 171 2.72 9.52 -33.58
N PRO A 172 2.11 9.60 -32.39
CA PRO A 172 2.57 10.48 -31.31
C PRO A 172 3.94 10.08 -30.72
N VAL A 173 4.84 11.05 -30.57
CA VAL A 173 6.19 10.88 -29.99
C VAL A 173 6.18 10.29 -28.57
N PHE A 174 5.18 10.66 -27.76
CA PHE A 174 5.09 10.23 -26.37
C PHE A 174 4.05 9.13 -26.17
N TYR A 175 4.40 8.16 -25.34
CA TYR A 175 3.49 7.14 -24.81
C TYR A 175 3.09 7.48 -23.37
N GLN A 176 1.80 7.27 -23.07
CA GLN A 176 1.22 7.54 -21.75
C GLN A 176 1.01 6.24 -20.96
N GLN A 177 1.60 6.14 -19.77
CA GLN A 177 1.42 5.02 -18.86
C GLN A 177 0.80 5.46 -17.54
N THR A 178 -0.38 4.94 -17.19
CA THR A 178 -1.01 5.23 -15.89
C THR A 178 -0.31 4.46 -14.76
N ARG A 179 0.04 5.18 -13.68
CA ARG A 179 0.62 4.63 -12.44
C ARG A 179 -0.12 5.18 -11.23
N VAL A 180 -0.02 4.47 -10.10
CA VAL A 180 -0.57 4.91 -8.81
C VAL A 180 0.50 5.73 -8.09
N GLY A 181 0.18 6.97 -7.73
CA GLY A 181 1.08 7.92 -7.09
C GLY A 181 0.76 8.14 -5.61
N LEU A 182 1.19 9.29 -5.10
CA LEU A 182 1.00 9.70 -3.71
C LEU A 182 -0.49 9.69 -3.33
N HIS A 183 -0.81 9.14 -2.14
CA HIS A 183 -2.18 8.96 -1.65
C HIS A 183 -3.08 8.14 -2.58
N GLY A 184 -2.52 7.20 -3.35
CA GLY A 184 -3.31 6.34 -4.24
C GLY A 184 -3.87 7.06 -5.47
N LYS A 185 -3.56 8.35 -5.66
CA LYS A 185 -4.03 9.11 -6.84
C LYS A 185 -3.32 8.60 -8.09
N ARG A 186 -4.09 8.24 -9.11
CA ARG A 186 -3.54 7.84 -10.41
C ARG A 186 -2.93 9.07 -11.10
N PHE A 187 -1.78 8.87 -11.73
CA PHE A 187 -1.13 9.88 -12.56
C PHE A 187 -0.55 9.21 -13.80
N ASN A 188 -0.36 10.02 -14.84
CA ASN A 188 0.13 9.54 -16.12
C ASN A 188 1.62 9.87 -16.26
N VAL A 189 2.41 8.83 -16.51
CA VAL A 189 3.84 8.93 -16.82
C VAL A 189 3.99 9.03 -18.33
N TRP A 190 4.65 10.09 -18.79
CA TRP A 190 4.98 10.30 -20.19
C TRP A 190 6.39 9.82 -20.45
N LYS A 191 6.57 9.00 -21.48
CA LYS A 191 7.88 8.52 -21.94
C LYS A 191 7.96 8.57 -23.46
N PHE A 192 9.17 8.64 -24.00
CA PHE A 192 9.38 8.49 -25.43
C PHE A 192 8.89 7.13 -25.91
N ARG A 193 8.23 7.11 -27.06
CA ARG A 193 7.77 5.89 -27.70
C ARG A 193 8.99 5.09 -28.20
N THR A 194 9.11 3.84 -27.74
CA THR A 194 10.14 2.90 -28.20
C THR A 194 9.57 1.72 -29.00
N MET A 195 8.25 1.53 -28.98
CA MET A 195 7.56 0.46 -29.70
C MET A 195 6.65 1.05 -30.78
N VAL A 196 6.45 0.30 -31.86
CA VAL A 196 5.55 0.68 -32.96
C VAL A 196 4.14 0.95 -32.42
N ASN A 197 3.47 1.93 -33.00
CA ASN A 197 2.08 2.26 -32.69
C ASN A 197 1.20 0.98 -32.77
N ASN A 198 0.31 0.75 -31.79
CA ASN A 198 -0.52 -0.46 -31.63
C ASN A 198 0.18 -1.77 -31.19
N ALA A 199 1.41 -1.75 -30.66
CA ALA A 199 2.02 -2.96 -30.09
C ALA A 199 1.20 -3.61 -28.94
N ASP A 200 0.48 -2.79 -28.16
CA ASP A 200 -0.39 -3.24 -27.06
C ASP A 200 -1.59 -4.10 -27.52
N LEU A 201 -1.94 -4.05 -28.81
CA LEU A 201 -2.97 -4.92 -29.42
C LEU A 201 -2.41 -6.31 -29.79
N LYS A 202 -1.10 -6.44 -30.03
CA LYS A 202 -0.44 -7.72 -30.32
C LYS A 202 0.10 -8.44 -29.08
N GLY A 203 0.42 -7.70 -28.02
CA GLY A 203 1.06 -8.23 -26.81
C GLY A 203 0.13 -8.57 -25.64
N ARG A 204 -1.17 -8.28 -25.71
CA ARG A 204 -2.12 -8.79 -24.71
C ARG A 204 -2.28 -10.29 -24.91
N HIS A 205 -1.54 -11.07 -24.13
CA HIS A 205 -2.04 -12.36 -23.67
C HIS A 205 -3.35 -12.10 -22.93
N THR A 206 -4.45 -11.98 -23.67
CA THR A 206 -5.76 -12.31 -23.13
C THR A 206 -5.59 -13.73 -22.60
N PRO A 207 -5.80 -14.01 -21.31
CA PRO A 207 -5.92 -15.39 -20.88
C PRO A 207 -7.07 -15.96 -21.71
N GLN A 208 -6.76 -16.81 -22.68
CA GLN A 208 -7.77 -17.60 -23.34
C GLN A 208 -8.32 -18.52 -22.26
N ILE A 209 -9.43 -18.12 -21.65
CA ILE A 209 -10.23 -19.04 -20.85
C ILE A 209 -10.65 -20.12 -21.86
N PRO A 210 -10.25 -21.39 -21.67
CA PRO A 210 -10.68 -22.44 -22.56
C PRO A 210 -12.21 -22.48 -22.51
N ASN A 211 -12.86 -22.25 -23.65
CA ASN A 211 -14.29 -22.46 -23.81
C ASN A 211 -14.58 -23.95 -23.56
N GLY A 212 -14.92 -24.31 -22.32
CA GLY A 212 -15.10 -25.72 -21.98
C GLY A 212 -15.55 -26.09 -20.57
N ILE A 213 -15.91 -25.14 -19.69
CA ILE A 213 -16.52 -25.50 -18.40
C ILE A 213 -17.82 -24.74 -18.25
N LYS A 214 -18.91 -25.41 -18.64
CA LYS A 214 -20.25 -25.14 -18.12
C LYS A 214 -20.24 -25.51 -16.64
N ILE A 215 -20.56 -24.55 -15.79
CA ILE A 215 -21.14 -24.81 -14.47
C ILE A 215 -22.62 -24.48 -14.58
#